data_AF-A0A4R3Z5V3-F1
#
_entry.id   AF-A0A4R3Z5V3-F1
#
_cell.length_a   1.000
_cell.length_b   1.000
_cell.length_c   1.000
_cell.angle_alpha   90.00
_cell.angle_beta   90.00
_cell.angle_gamma   90.00
#
_symmetry.space_group_name_H-M   'P 1'
#
loop_
_entity.id
_entity.type
_entity.pdbx_description
1 polymer ?
#
loop_
_entity_poly.entity_id
_entity_poly.type
_entity_poly.pdbx_seq_one_letter_code
_entity_poly.pdbx_strand_id
1 'polypeptide(L)'
;MDKNEVLKRSQLEKNDEINEYIDNKTTQYSSIIFVISCILMMILSFQSSKQAEIFYTSATLFSTFLCIYGWTRYYYIRNKWSFILGLMFFIVTCFTIAKVWMIIW
;
A
#
# COMPACT_ATOMS: atom_id res chain seq x y z
N MET A 1 21.08 22.42 33.60
CA MET A 1 19.95 21.71 32.97
C MET A 1 18.86 21.63 34.02
N ASP A 2 17.73 22.32 33.81
CA ASP A 2 16.67 22.43 34.82
C ASP A 2 15.82 21.15 34.84
N LYS A 3 15.42 20.68 36.01
CA LYS A 3 14.64 19.43 36.20
C LYS A 3 13.34 19.47 35.39
N ASN A 4 12.76 20.66 35.24
CA ASN A 4 11.55 20.91 34.45
C ASN A 4 11.77 20.76 32.94
N GLU A 5 12.95 21.11 32.42
CA GLU A 5 13.30 20.88 31.01
C GLU A 5 13.44 19.38 30.71
N VAL A 6 14.05 18.62 31.63
CA VAL A 6 14.23 17.17 31.47
C VAL A 6 12.88 16.44 31.47
N LEU A 7 11.96 16.84 32.36
CA LEU A 7 10.61 16.28 32.41
C LEU A 7 9.80 16.58 31.15
N LYS A 8 9.84 17.82 30.64
CA LYS A 8 9.17 18.17 29.38
C LYS A 8 9.71 17.38 28.19
N ARG A 9 11.04 17.21 28.11
CA ARG A 9 11.68 16.48 27.00
C ARG A 9 11.30 14.99 27.01
N SER A 10 11.31 14.35 28.18
CA SER A 10 10.88 12.96 28.33
C SER A 10 9.39 12.75 28.01
N GLN A 11 8.53 13.72 28.32
CA GLN A 11 7.11 13.66 27.96
C GLN A 11 6.88 13.83 26.45
N LEU A 12 7.66 14.68 25.79
CA LEU A 12 7.61 14.85 24.33
C LEU A 12 8.09 13.59 23.62
N GLU A 13 9.25 13.03 24.02
CA GLU A 13 9.78 11.78 23.46
C GLU A 13 8.78 10.62 23.61
N LYS A 14 8.14 10.49 24.79
CA LYS A 14 7.11 9.48 25.01
C LYS A 14 5.87 9.67 24.14
N ASN A 15 5.45 10.91 23.92
CA ASN A 15 4.31 11.19 23.05
C ASN A 15 4.64 10.93 21.58
N ASP A 16 5.87 11.21 21.16
CA ASP A 16 6.36 10.92 19.80
C ASP A 16 6.42 9.42 19.54
N GLU A 17 6.92 8.61 20.50
CA GLU A 17 6.92 7.15 20.41
C GLU A 17 5.49 6.57 20.30
N ILE A 18 4.53 7.11 21.07
CA ILE A 18 3.13 6.68 21.00
C ILE A 18 2.51 7.04 19.65
N ASN A 19 2.78 8.25 19.13
CA ASN A 19 2.28 8.67 17.83
C ASN A 19 2.87 7.81 16.70
N GLU A 20 4.17 7.51 16.74
CA GLU A 20 4.83 6.64 15.77
C GLU A 20 4.28 5.21 15.82
N TYR A 21 4.03 4.69 17.03
CA TYR A 21 3.39 3.38 17.21
C TYR A 21 1.98 3.34 16.62
N ILE A 22 1.15 4.34 16.90
CA ILE A 22 -0.21 4.45 16.37
C ILE A 22 -0.17 4.56 14.84
N ASP A 23 0.72 5.38 14.29
CA ASP A 23 0.84 5.59 12.84
C ASP A 23 1.26 4.31 12.11
N ASN A 24 2.24 3.58 12.64
CA ASN A 24 2.69 2.31 12.06
C ASN A 24 1.57 1.25 12.09
N LYS A 25 0.84 1.12 13.20
CA LYS A 25 -0.30 0.20 13.31
C LYS A 25 -1.44 0.59 12.36
N THR A 26 -1.75 1.88 12.30
CA THR A 26 -2.81 2.42 11.44
C THR A 26 -2.47 2.24 9.96
N THR A 27 -1.21 2.44 9.58
CA THR A 27 -0.71 2.18 8.22
C THR A 27 -0.83 0.69 7.85
N GLN A 28 -0.56 -0.21 8.80
CA GLN A 28 -0.72 -1.64 8.57
C GLN A 28 -2.20 -2.03 8.38
N TYR A 29 -3.11 -1.55 9.22
CA TYR A 29 -4.54 -1.84 9.08
C TYR A 29 -5.15 -1.22 7.82
N SER A 30 -4.81 0.03 7.51
CA SER A 30 -5.28 0.69 6.28
C SER A 30 -4.81 -0.02 5.02
N SER A 31 -3.56 -0.51 5.00
CA SER A 31 -3.04 -1.34 3.92
C SER A 31 -3.83 -2.64 3.73
N ILE A 32 -4.18 -3.31 4.84
CA ILE A 32 -4.99 -4.54 4.80
C ILE A 32 -6.40 -4.25 4.27
N ILE A 33 -7.04 -3.20 4.78
CA ILE A 33 -8.38 -2.78 4.34
C ILE A 33 -8.36 -2.47 2.84
N PHE A 34 -7.38 -1.71 2.37
CA PHE A 34 -7.23 -1.37 0.96
C PHE A 34 -7.09 -2.60 0.05
N VAL A 35 -6.25 -3.56 0.45
CA VAL A 35 -6.07 -4.83 -0.27
C VAL A 35 -7.38 -5.60 -0.34
N ILE A 36 -8.10 -5.73 0.79
CA ILE A 36 -9.38 -6.44 0.84
C ILE A 36 -10.42 -5.72 -0.04
N SER A 37 -10.49 -4.40 0.00
CA SER A 37 -11.40 -3.61 -0.85
C SER A 37 -11.13 -3.82 -2.33
N CYS A 38 -9.85 -3.87 -2.75
CA CYS A 38 -9.50 -4.15 -4.15
C CYS A 38 -9.92 -5.55 -4.58
N ILE A 39 -9.72 -6.56 -3.72
CA ILE A 39 -10.14 -7.95 -3.98
C ILE A 39 -11.66 -8.04 -4.08
N LEU A 40 -12.40 -7.41 -3.17
CA LEU A 40 -13.85 -7.36 -3.21
C LEU A 40 -14.36 -6.71 -4.50
N MET A 41 -13.79 -5.57 -4.91
CA MET A 41 -14.16 -4.91 -6.17
C MET A 41 -13.89 -5.80 -7.39
N MET A 42 -12.77 -6.52 -7.41
CA MET A 42 -12.49 -7.49 -8.47
C MET A 42 -13.51 -8.63 -8.49
N ILE A 43 -13.93 -9.16 -7.35
CA ILE A 43 -14.94 -10.24 -7.28
C ILE A 43 -16.33 -9.72 -7.68
N LEU A 44 -16.73 -8.55 -7.19
CA LEU A 44 -18.02 -7.95 -7.51
C LEU A 44 -18.11 -7.51 -8.97
N SER A 45 -16.97 -7.26 -9.64
CA SER A 45 -16.93 -6.89 -11.06
C SER A 45 -17.66 -7.91 -11.95
N PHE A 46 -17.63 -9.20 -11.62
CA PHE A 46 -18.27 -10.27 -12.39
C PHE A 46 -19.80 -10.17 -12.44
N GLN A 47 -20.41 -9.39 -11.56
CA GLN A 47 -21.86 -9.17 -11.52
C GLN A 47 -22.29 -7.90 -12.29
N SER A 48 -21.34 -7.09 -12.75
CA SER A 48 -21.61 -5.80 -13.39
C SER A 48 -21.54 -5.88 -14.90
N SER A 49 -22.36 -5.09 -15.60
CA SER A 49 -22.26 -4.88 -17.06
C SER A 49 -20.93 -4.25 -17.47
N LYS A 50 -20.26 -3.54 -16.54
CA LYS A 50 -18.94 -2.92 -16.71
C LYS A 50 -17.82 -3.76 -16.11
N GLN A 51 -17.93 -5.08 -16.20
CA GLN A 51 -17.00 -6.03 -15.59
C GLN A 51 -15.54 -5.70 -15.92
N ALA A 52 -15.20 -5.54 -17.20
CA ALA A 52 -13.82 -5.29 -17.63
C ALA A 52 -13.25 -3.99 -17.05
N GLU A 53 -13.99 -2.88 -17.13
CA GLU A 53 -13.58 -1.59 -16.57
C GLU A 53 -13.26 -1.70 -15.07
N ILE A 54 -14.20 -2.26 -14.29
CA ILE A 54 -14.08 -2.34 -12.84
C ILE A 54 -12.95 -3.30 -12.45
N PHE A 55 -12.84 -4.44 -13.13
CA PHE A 55 -11.81 -5.44 -12.86
C PHE A 55 -10.41 -4.88 -13.12
N TYR A 56 -10.16 -4.34 -14.31
CA TYR A 56 -8.82 -3.85 -14.67
C TYR A 56 -8.43 -2.60 -13.88
N THR A 57 -9.37 -1.73 -13.53
CA THR A 57 -9.10 -0.57 -12.65
C THR A 57 -8.71 -1.04 -11.25
N SER A 58 -9.47 -1.98 -10.67
CA SER A 58 -9.18 -2.53 -9.33
C SER A 58 -7.87 -3.32 -9.31
N ALA A 59 -7.59 -4.10 -10.36
CA ALA A 59 -6.32 -4.83 -10.53
C ALA A 59 -5.13 -3.88 -10.71
N THR A 60 -5.32 -2.73 -11.36
CA THR A 60 -4.30 -1.69 -11.49
C THR A 60 -3.97 -1.10 -10.12
N LEU A 61 -4.99 -0.70 -9.35
CA LEU A 61 -4.81 -0.16 -7.98
C LEU A 61 -4.15 -1.18 -7.04
N PHE A 62 -4.55 -2.45 -7.13
CA PHE A 62 -3.97 -3.52 -6.33
C PHE A 62 -2.51 -3.79 -6.68
N SER A 63 -2.20 -3.92 -7.97
CA SER A 63 -0.83 -4.24 -8.42
C SER A 63 0.14 -3.07 -8.19
N THR A 64 -0.30 -1.83 -8.41
CA THR A 64 0.50 -0.62 -8.11
C THR A 64 0.86 -0.55 -6.63
N PHE A 65 -0.11 -0.78 -5.75
CA PHE A 65 0.13 -0.83 -4.31
C PHE A 65 1.15 -1.91 -3.91
N LEU A 66 0.99 -3.14 -4.43
CA LEU A 66 1.93 -4.22 -4.15
C LEU A 66 3.33 -3.99 -4.72
N CYS A 67 3.43 -3.36 -5.90
CA CYS A 67 4.69 -2.94 -6.48
C CYS A 67 5.42 -1.96 -5.56
N ILE A 68 4.74 -0.90 -5.11
CA ILE A 68 5.29 0.08 -4.17
C ILE A 68 5.70 -0.61 -2.86
N TYR A 69 4.83 -1.46 -2.30
CA TYR A 69 5.10 -2.18 -1.07
C TYR A 69 6.36 -3.06 -1.16
N GLY A 70 6.52 -3.81 -2.26
CA GLY A 70 7.70 -4.62 -2.52
C GLY A 70 8.97 -3.78 -2.65
N TRP A 71 8.90 -2.67 -3.39
CA TRP A 71 10.03 -1.77 -3.59
C TRP A 71 10.47 -1.07 -2.30
N THR A 72 9.52 -0.58 -1.51
CA THR A 72 9.76 0.05 -0.22
C THR A 72 10.43 -0.95 0.74
N ARG A 73 9.91 -2.19 0.83
CA ARG A 73 10.56 -3.23 1.63
C ARG A 73 11.95 -3.59 1.15
N TYR A 74 12.19 -3.61 -0.17
CA TYR A 74 13.53 -3.80 -0.70
C TYR A 74 14.46 -2.65 -0.30
N TYR A 75 14.01 -1.40 -0.38
CA TYR A 75 14.81 -0.24 -0.02
C TYR A 75 15.26 -0.28 1.45
N TYR A 76 14.34 -0.57 2.38
CA TYR A 76 14.65 -0.55 3.82
C TYR A 76 15.29 -1.86 4.34
N ILE A 77 14.79 -3.02 3.93
CA ILE A 77 15.21 -4.33 4.49
C ILE A 77 16.31 -4.97 3.61
N ARG A 78 16.52 -4.48 2.37
CA ARG A 78 17.42 -5.06 1.36
C ARG A 78 17.19 -6.54 1.05
N ASN A 79 15.96 -7.01 1.26
CA ASN A 79 15.58 -8.39 0.96
C ASN A 79 15.43 -8.60 -0.56
N LYS A 80 16.24 -9.48 -1.15
CA LYS A 80 16.21 -9.81 -2.59
C LYS A 80 14.84 -10.33 -3.05
N TRP A 81 14.12 -11.05 -2.19
CA TRP A 81 12.77 -11.52 -2.50
C TRP A 81 11.78 -10.38 -2.70
N SER A 82 11.89 -9.30 -1.93
CA SER A 82 11.05 -8.11 -2.08
C SER A 82 11.30 -7.39 -3.41
N PHE A 83 12.56 -7.40 -3.90
CA PHE A 83 12.89 -6.86 -5.22
C PHE A 83 12.24 -7.66 -6.34
N ILE A 84 12.35 -9.00 -6.29
CA ILE A 84 11.74 -9.88 -7.30
C ILE A 84 10.22 -9.70 -7.31
N LEU A 85 9.58 -9.69 -6.13
CA LEU A 85 8.14 -9.45 -6.02
C LEU A 85 7.74 -8.07 -6.57
N GLY A 86 8.48 -7.02 -6.20
CA GLY A 86 8.24 -5.67 -6.72
C GLY A 86 8.33 -5.61 -8.24
N LEU A 87 9.34 -6.24 -8.83
CA LEU A 87 9.53 -6.28 -10.28
C LEU A 87 8.45 -7.10 -11.00
N MET A 88 8.01 -8.22 -10.42
CA MET A 88 6.86 -8.97 -10.94
C MET A 88 5.57 -8.14 -10.93
N PHE A 89 5.27 -7.47 -9.81
CA PHE A 89 4.08 -6.61 -9.72
C PHE A 89 4.17 -5.41 -10.65
N PHE A 90 5.36 -4.85 -10.86
CA PHE A 90 5.57 -3.78 -11.84
C PHE A 90 5.16 -4.19 -13.26
N ILE A 91 5.56 -5.38 -13.71
CA ILE A 91 5.16 -5.91 -15.02
C ILE A 91 3.63 -6.07 -15.10
N VAL A 92 3.00 -6.60 -14.04
CA VAL A 92 1.54 -6.73 -13.96
C VAL A 92 0.85 -5.36 -13.98
N THR A 93 1.41 -4.37 -13.31
CA THR A 93 0.93 -2.99 -13.33
C THR A 93 0.98 -2.39 -14.73
N CYS A 94 2.11 -2.52 -15.45
CA CYS A 94 2.19 -2.05 -16.83
C CYS A 94 1.14 -2.72 -17.73
N PHE A 95 0.93 -4.02 -17.57
CA PHE A 95 -0.08 -4.76 -18.33
C PHE A 95 -1.51 -4.29 -18.02
N THR A 96 -1.84 -4.11 -16.74
CA THR A 96 -3.18 -3.69 -16.30
C THR A 96 -3.49 -2.25 -16.69
N ILE A 97 -2.50 -1.34 -16.60
CA ILE A 97 -2.63 0.04 -17.11
C ILE A 97 -2.90 0.04 -18.62
N ALA A 98 -2.14 -0.74 -19.40
CA ALA A 98 -2.35 -0.85 -20.84
C ALA A 98 -3.76 -1.38 -21.17
N LYS A 99 -4.27 -2.34 -20.38
CA LYS A 99 -5.64 -2.85 -20.51
C LYS A 99 -6.68 -1.78 -20.19
N VAL A 100 -6.52 -1.02 -19.11
CA VAL A 100 -7.40 0.10 -18.78
C VAL A 100 -7.40 1.13 -19.91
N TRP A 101 -6.24 1.47 -20.46
CA TRP A 101 -6.11 2.43 -21.56
C TRP A 101 -6.90 2.00 -22.80
N MET A 102 -6.80 0.71 -23.19
CA MET A 102 -7.56 0.14 -24.31
C MET A 102 -9.06 0.00 -24.07
N ILE A 103 -9.54 0.16 -22.83
CA ILE A 103 -10.98 0.13 -22.52
C ILE A 103 -11.57 1.54 -22.58
N ILE A 104 -10.75 2.57 -22.27
CA ILE A 104 -11.16 3.97 -22.30
C ILE A 104 -11.18 4.51 -23.74
N TRP A 105 -10.25 4.05 -24.59
CA TRP A 105 -10.11 4.43 -26.00
C TRP A 105 -10.56 3.32 -26.94
#